data_AF-A0A1J5J5Q7-F1
#
_entry.id   AF-A0A1J5J5Q7-F1
#
_cell.length_a   1.000
_cell.length_b   1.000
_cell.length_c   1.000
_cell.angle_alpha   90.00
_cell.angle_beta   90.00
_cell.angle_gamma   90.00
#
_symmetry.space_group_name_H-M   'P 1'
#
loop_
_entity.id
_entity.type
_entity.pdbx_description
1 polymer ?
#
loop_
_entity_poly.entity_id
_entity_poly.type
_entity_poly.pdbx_seq_one_letter_code
_entity_poly.pdbx_strand_id
1 'polypeptide(L)'
;MRPTTSTVPRPTGRKGRSDRWLRLLRHPFFPRSFVLRNLQTLAAEARWAALPVRLQRLWVRRLLIERGRFFRAVLTWRPAASVLPTPGTRSRRRRGTAAATGYCDDCGGCCEIASGYPEFPEPEAVPTSWRRAFAEGLGPYHRFCPFLWEMAGSGRSVCAIHEWRPVACRAFEQDECRWLQNDRAGAAATAGRNPSSRWLQFGRRPRRGR
;
A
#
# COMPACT_ATOMS: atom_id res chain seq x y z
N MET A 1 50.26 -17.05 30.33
CA MET A 1 48.93 -16.49 30.01
C MET A 1 48.49 -17.06 28.67
N ARG A 2 47.39 -17.82 28.62
CA ARG A 2 46.83 -18.39 27.37
C ARG A 2 45.59 -17.58 26.96
N PRO A 3 45.39 -17.27 25.67
CA PRO A 3 44.18 -16.58 25.23
C PRO A 3 43.01 -17.56 25.17
N THR A 4 41.92 -17.22 25.84
CA THR A 4 40.64 -17.92 25.77
C THR A 4 39.94 -17.55 24.46
N THR A 5 39.74 -18.55 23.59
CA THR A 5 38.94 -18.43 22.38
C THR A 5 37.46 -18.35 22.75
N SER A 6 36.90 -17.14 22.65
CA SER A 6 35.46 -16.89 22.76
C SER A 6 34.72 -17.54 21.60
N THR A 7 34.01 -18.62 21.90
CA THR A 7 33.17 -19.32 20.92
C THR A 7 31.85 -18.56 20.79
N VAL A 8 31.71 -17.77 19.72
CA VAL A 8 30.45 -17.10 19.40
C VAL A 8 29.42 -18.15 18.95
N PRO A 9 28.27 -18.29 19.62
CA PRO A 9 27.26 -19.26 19.23
C PRO A 9 26.64 -18.88 17.88
N ARG A 10 26.67 -19.85 16.95
CA ARG A 10 26.05 -19.75 15.62
C ARG A 10 24.52 -19.85 15.76
N PRO A 11 23.73 -18.88 15.31
CA PRO A 11 22.27 -18.94 15.47
C PRO A 11 21.64 -20.02 14.58
N THR A 12 21.21 -21.10 15.22
CA THR A 12 20.39 -22.18 14.66
C THR A 12 18.93 -21.72 14.57
N GLY A 13 18.51 -21.14 13.44
CA GLY A 13 17.15 -20.57 13.40
C GLY A 13 16.56 -20.28 12.02
N ARG A 14 16.29 -21.32 11.21
CA ARG A 14 15.35 -21.19 10.07
C ARG A 14 13.88 -21.11 10.55
N LYS A 15 13.51 -21.82 11.63
CA LYS A 15 12.12 -21.85 12.17
C LYS A 15 11.60 -20.48 12.65
N GLY A 16 12.43 -19.67 13.33
CA GLY A 16 11.96 -18.37 13.87
C GLY A 16 11.62 -17.30 12.83
N ARG A 17 12.16 -17.41 11.61
CA ARG A 17 11.89 -16.44 10.52
C ARG A 17 10.56 -16.70 9.83
N SER A 18 10.18 -17.94 9.56
CA SER A 18 8.90 -18.28 8.93
C SER A 18 7.71 -17.87 9.79
N ASP A 19 7.77 -18.13 11.10
CA ASP A 19 6.67 -17.84 12.02
C ASP A 19 6.45 -16.35 12.22
N ARG A 20 7.52 -15.54 12.15
CA ARG A 20 7.41 -14.07 12.18
C ARG A 20 6.75 -13.54 10.91
N TRP A 21 7.06 -14.12 9.75
CA TRP A 21 6.45 -13.72 8.47
C TRP A 21 4.96 -14.11 8.41
N LEU A 22 4.60 -15.32 8.82
CA LEU A 22 3.20 -15.75 8.85
C LEU A 22 2.36 -14.88 9.80
N ARG A 23 2.91 -14.51 10.97
CA ARG A 23 2.26 -13.57 11.89
C ARG A 23 2.02 -12.21 11.26
N LEU A 24 2.96 -11.69 10.48
CA LEU A 24 2.81 -10.41 9.79
C LEU A 24 1.69 -10.43 8.76
N LEU A 25 1.63 -11.49 7.94
CA LEU A 25 0.55 -11.67 6.95
C LEU A 25 -0.82 -11.86 7.63
N ARG A 26 -0.83 -12.44 8.84
CA ARG A 26 -2.00 -12.61 9.69
C ARG A 26 -2.33 -11.38 10.55
N HIS A 27 -1.58 -10.29 10.44
CA HIS A 27 -1.89 -9.05 11.15
C HIS A 27 -3.26 -8.52 10.72
N PRO A 28 -4.11 -8.03 11.64
CA PRO A 28 -5.45 -7.53 11.29
C PRO A 28 -5.43 -6.39 10.28
N PHE A 29 -4.38 -5.56 10.29
CA PHE A 29 -4.19 -4.46 9.34
C PHE A 29 -3.49 -4.82 8.01
N PHE A 30 -3.04 -6.07 7.84
CA PHE A 30 -2.36 -6.45 6.61
C PHE A 30 -3.37 -6.49 5.45
N PRO A 31 -3.07 -5.86 4.28
CA PRO A 31 -4.05 -5.65 3.22
C PRO A 31 -4.24 -6.88 2.32
N ARG A 32 -4.78 -7.96 2.88
CA ARG A 32 -4.96 -9.25 2.22
C ARG A 32 -5.87 -9.15 1.00
N SER A 33 -7.03 -8.50 1.14
CA SER A 33 -8.02 -8.38 0.07
C SER A 33 -7.45 -7.57 -1.10
N PHE A 34 -6.68 -6.53 -0.81
CA PHE A 34 -6.02 -5.71 -1.84
C PHE A 34 -4.87 -6.45 -2.53
N VAL A 35 -4.10 -7.25 -1.79
CA VAL A 35 -3.11 -8.14 -2.39
C VAL A 35 -3.80 -9.15 -3.32
N LEU A 36 -4.90 -9.77 -2.89
CA LEU A 36 -5.64 -10.72 -3.70
C LEU A 36 -6.19 -10.06 -4.98
N ARG A 37 -6.84 -8.90 -4.88
CA ARG A 37 -7.32 -8.14 -6.04
C ARG A 37 -6.20 -7.73 -6.99
N ASN A 38 -5.05 -7.33 -6.46
CA ASN A 38 -3.87 -7.05 -7.26
C ASN A 38 -3.42 -8.29 -8.05
N LEU A 39 -3.38 -9.46 -7.42
CA LEU A 39 -3.02 -10.72 -8.09
C LEU A 39 -4.04 -11.15 -9.14
N GLN A 40 -5.35 -11.00 -8.86
CA GLN A 40 -6.41 -11.25 -9.83
C GLN A 40 -6.28 -10.33 -11.06
N THR A 41 -6.00 -9.05 -10.82
CA THR A 41 -5.77 -8.07 -11.89
C THR A 41 -4.57 -8.47 -12.73
N LEU A 42 -3.46 -8.87 -12.10
CA LEU A 42 -2.27 -9.34 -12.82
C LEU A 42 -2.57 -10.59 -13.64
N ALA A 43 -3.30 -11.57 -13.09
CA ALA A 43 -3.64 -12.79 -13.78
C ALA A 43 -4.46 -12.55 -15.06
N ALA A 44 -5.25 -11.48 -15.10
CA ALA A 44 -6.00 -11.08 -16.28
C ALA A 44 -5.15 -10.40 -17.39
N GLU A 45 -3.89 -10.06 -17.12
CA GLU A 45 -3.04 -9.37 -18.10
C GLU A 45 -2.26 -10.33 -18.99
N ALA A 46 -2.32 -10.10 -20.31
CA ALA A 46 -1.56 -10.87 -21.29
C ALA A 46 -0.06 -10.92 -20.99
N ARG A 47 0.54 -9.79 -20.57
CA ARG A 47 1.98 -9.73 -20.23
C ARG A 47 2.35 -10.61 -19.04
N TRP A 48 1.44 -10.77 -18.07
CA TRP A 48 1.67 -11.61 -16.89
C TRP A 48 1.44 -13.07 -17.25
N ALA A 49 0.38 -13.36 -18.00
CA ALA A 49 0.07 -14.70 -18.50
C ALA A 49 1.21 -15.27 -19.39
N ALA A 50 1.91 -14.41 -20.13
CA ALA A 50 3.07 -14.78 -20.93
C ALA A 50 4.32 -15.15 -20.10
N LEU A 51 4.36 -14.85 -18.79
CA LEU A 51 5.49 -15.20 -17.94
C LEU A 51 5.46 -16.69 -17.58
N PRO A 52 6.62 -17.39 -17.57
CA PRO A 52 6.74 -18.71 -16.98
C PRO A 52 6.22 -18.75 -15.54
N VAL A 53 5.53 -19.83 -15.17
CA VAL A 53 4.95 -20.02 -13.81
C VAL A 53 5.97 -19.82 -12.71
N ARG A 54 7.24 -20.22 -12.93
CA ARG A 54 8.33 -20.00 -11.97
C ARG A 54 8.59 -18.50 -11.71
N LEU A 55 8.57 -17.68 -12.76
CA LEU A 55 8.74 -16.23 -12.64
C LEU A 55 7.52 -15.57 -12.02
N GLN A 56 6.30 -16.01 -12.35
CA GLN A 56 5.09 -15.53 -11.68
C GLN A 56 5.18 -15.77 -10.16
N ARG A 57 5.53 -16.99 -9.73
CA ARG A 57 5.74 -17.33 -8.31
C ARG A 57 6.82 -16.47 -7.64
N LEU A 58 7.93 -16.22 -8.35
CA LEU A 58 9.00 -15.35 -7.86
C LEU A 58 8.49 -13.92 -7.63
N TRP A 59 7.75 -13.36 -8.58
CA TRP A 59 7.19 -12.00 -8.47
C TRP A 59 6.13 -11.89 -7.38
N VAL A 60 5.23 -12.87 -7.25
CA VAL A 60 4.27 -12.94 -6.14
C VAL A 60 4.99 -12.95 -4.80
N ARG A 61 6.04 -13.77 -4.66
CA ARG A 61 6.85 -13.82 -3.44
C ARG A 61 7.54 -12.48 -3.17
N ARG A 62 8.12 -11.85 -4.19
CA ARG A 62 8.77 -10.53 -4.05
C ARG A 62 7.78 -9.47 -3.62
N LEU A 63 6.59 -9.44 -4.23
CA LEU A 63 5.50 -8.53 -3.86
C LEU A 63 5.14 -8.67 -2.38
N LEU A 64 4.94 -9.90 -1.90
CA LEU A 64 4.61 -10.15 -0.48
C LEU A 64 5.74 -9.72 0.46
N ILE A 65 6.99 -9.95 0.07
CA ILE A 65 8.17 -9.55 0.86
C ILE A 65 8.28 -8.03 0.94
N GLU A 66 8.22 -7.32 -0.18
CA GLU A 66 8.32 -5.84 -0.19
C GLU A 66 7.14 -5.21 0.55
N ARG A 67 5.93 -5.72 0.30
CA ARG A 67 4.73 -5.29 1.02
C ARG A 67 4.84 -5.50 2.52
N GLY A 68 5.28 -6.67 2.96
CA GLY A 68 5.44 -6.96 4.38
C GLY A 68 6.57 -6.16 5.03
N ARG A 69 7.71 -5.98 4.35
CA ARG A 69 8.80 -5.11 4.83
C ARG A 69 8.31 -3.69 5.08
N PHE A 70 7.64 -3.11 4.08
CA PHE A 70 7.10 -1.75 4.20
C PHE A 70 6.02 -1.65 5.27
N PHE A 71 5.07 -2.58 5.28
CA PHE A 71 4.01 -2.65 6.29
C PHE A 71 4.57 -2.71 7.72
N ARG A 72 5.60 -3.54 7.95
CA ARG A 72 6.27 -3.61 9.25
C ARG A 72 6.98 -2.30 9.59
N ALA A 73 7.66 -1.67 8.63
CA ALA A 73 8.33 -0.39 8.86
C ALA A 73 7.32 0.70 9.30
N VAL A 74 6.14 0.76 8.66
CA VAL A 74 5.06 1.69 9.05
C VAL A 74 4.48 1.33 10.42
N LEU A 75 4.27 0.05 10.72
CA LEU A 75 3.84 -0.40 12.05
C LEU A 75 4.80 0.02 13.16
N THR A 76 6.11 -0.07 12.92
CA THR A 76 7.13 0.25 13.93
C THR A 76 7.42 1.74 14.07
N TRP A 77 7.20 2.52 13.01
CA TRP A 77 7.47 3.96 13.02
C TRP A 77 6.43 4.76 13.81
N ARG A 78 5.20 4.23 13.90
CA ARG A 78 4.08 4.96 14.50
C ARG A 78 4.42 5.45 15.91
N PRO A 79 4.36 6.77 16.19
CA PRO A 79 4.60 7.30 17.52
C PRO A 79 3.68 6.63 18.54
N ALA A 80 4.14 6.42 19.77
CA ALA A 80 3.36 5.75 20.83
C ALA A 80 2.00 6.43 21.12
N ALA A 81 1.84 7.71 20.76
CA ALA A 81 0.61 8.47 20.88
C ALA A 81 -0.33 8.39 19.65
N SER A 82 0.05 7.69 18.58
CA SER A 82 -0.77 7.58 17.37
C SER A 82 -1.87 6.53 17.55
N VAL A 83 -3.12 7.01 17.67
CA VAL A 83 -4.29 6.13 17.70
C VAL A 83 -4.34 5.34 16.39
N LEU A 84 -4.59 4.02 16.49
CA LEU A 84 -4.83 3.21 15.31
C LEU A 84 -6.04 3.76 14.57
N PRO A 85 -5.92 4.05 13.27
CA PRO A 85 -6.99 4.69 12.53
C PRO A 85 -8.21 3.77 12.56
N THR A 86 -9.30 4.29 13.11
CA THR A 86 -10.56 3.57 13.26
C THR A 86 -11.48 3.99 12.12
N PRO A 87 -12.12 3.05 11.41
CA PRO A 87 -13.01 3.39 10.29
C PRO A 87 -14.19 4.19 10.79
N GLY A 88 -14.56 5.24 10.08
CA GLY A 88 -15.76 6.01 10.40
C GLY A 88 -15.64 6.90 11.65
N THR A 89 -14.54 6.86 12.40
CA THR A 89 -14.13 8.08 13.11
C THR A 89 -13.70 9.05 12.03
N ARG A 90 -14.67 9.81 11.47
CA ARG A 90 -14.40 11.04 10.71
C ARG A 90 -13.21 11.67 11.38
N SER A 91 -12.10 11.85 10.68
CA SER A 91 -10.82 12.30 11.23
C SER A 91 -11.03 13.56 12.07
N ARG A 92 -11.39 13.37 13.34
CA ARG A 92 -11.92 14.41 14.20
C ARG A 92 -10.71 15.05 14.82
N ARG A 93 -10.24 16.09 14.14
CA ARG A 93 -9.37 17.14 14.67
C ARG A 93 -8.07 16.66 15.34
N ARG A 94 -6.96 16.91 14.65
CA ARG A 94 -5.91 17.73 15.25
C ARG A 94 -5.88 19.07 14.51
N ARG A 95 -6.16 20.14 15.25
CA ARG A 95 -6.02 21.55 14.85
C ARG A 95 -4.57 21.76 14.42
N GLY A 96 -4.32 22.32 13.24
CA GLY A 96 -2.96 22.72 12.89
C GLY A 96 -2.73 23.14 11.45
N THR A 97 -2.89 22.25 10.48
CA THR A 97 -2.34 22.50 9.13
C THR A 97 -3.29 22.02 8.02
N ALA A 98 -3.66 22.97 7.16
CA ALA A 98 -4.34 22.87 5.86
C ALA A 98 -5.39 21.73 5.67
N ALA A 99 -6.67 22.11 5.73
CA ALA A 99 -7.83 21.45 5.15
C ALA A 99 -7.73 19.92 5.06
N ALA A 100 -7.98 19.23 6.18
CA ALA A 100 -8.36 17.82 6.14
C ALA A 100 -9.73 17.73 5.47
N THR A 101 -9.73 17.65 4.14
CA THR A 101 -10.91 17.44 3.32
C THR A 101 -11.65 16.19 3.83
N GLY A 102 -12.88 16.40 4.31
CA GLY A 102 -13.68 15.40 5.03
C GLY A 102 -14.38 14.37 4.14
N TYR A 103 -13.93 14.22 2.88
CA TYR A 103 -14.59 13.34 1.91
C TYR A 103 -14.13 11.87 2.00
N CYS A 104 -12.96 11.59 2.59
CA CYS A 104 -12.45 10.23 2.65
C CYS A 104 -13.26 9.39 3.65
N ASP A 105 -13.91 8.35 3.14
CA ASP A 105 -14.81 7.44 3.86
C ASP A 105 -14.20 6.04 4.05
N ASP A 106 -12.89 5.90 3.85
CA ASP A 106 -12.14 4.65 3.98
C ASP A 106 -12.55 3.55 2.96
N CYS A 107 -13.20 3.92 1.83
CA CYS A 107 -13.65 2.97 0.80
C CYS A 107 -12.53 2.23 0.05
N GLY A 108 -11.32 2.81 -0.02
CA GLY A 108 -10.17 2.22 -0.72
C GLY A 108 -10.11 2.48 -2.22
N GLY A 109 -11.02 3.28 -2.78
CA GLY A 109 -11.01 3.75 -4.17
C GLY A 109 -9.66 4.31 -4.60
N CYS A 110 -9.29 5.47 -4.05
CA CYS A 110 -8.03 6.15 -4.36
C CYS A 110 -6.78 5.43 -3.85
N CYS A 111 -6.94 4.47 -2.93
CA CYS A 111 -5.82 3.72 -2.37
C CYS A 111 -5.38 2.56 -3.29
N GLU A 112 -6.16 2.18 -4.30
CA GLU A 112 -5.74 1.21 -5.33
C GLU A 112 -4.97 1.86 -6.49
N ILE A 113 -4.27 2.94 -6.18
CA ILE A 113 -3.30 3.59 -7.05
C ILE A 113 -1.90 3.26 -6.50
N ALA A 114 -1.00 2.82 -7.38
CA ALA A 114 0.33 2.35 -7.00
C ALA A 114 1.26 3.46 -6.49
N SER A 115 1.05 4.68 -6.98
CA SER A 115 1.90 5.83 -6.74
C SER A 115 1.17 7.16 -6.91
N GLY A 116 1.78 8.25 -6.46
CA GLY A 116 1.29 9.61 -6.67
C GLY A 116 2.41 10.65 -6.52
N TYR A 117 2.06 11.93 -6.47
CA TYR A 117 3.05 12.99 -6.28
C TYR A 117 3.60 12.96 -4.84
N PRO A 118 4.93 12.90 -4.64
CA PRO A 118 5.57 12.74 -3.32
C PRO A 118 5.63 14.03 -2.50
N GLU A 119 4.75 14.97 -2.77
CA GLU A 119 4.63 16.21 -2.00
C GLU A 119 3.84 15.92 -0.72
N PHE A 120 4.46 16.16 0.42
CA PHE A 120 3.86 16.00 1.74
C PHE A 120 3.76 17.39 2.37
N PRO A 121 2.71 17.68 3.15
CA PRO A 121 2.54 19.00 3.77
C PRO A 121 3.65 19.31 4.79
N GLU A 122 4.16 18.29 5.46
CA GLU A 122 5.26 18.38 6.43
C GLU A 122 6.30 17.31 6.07
N PRO A 123 7.17 17.56 5.06
CA PRO A 123 8.08 16.54 4.55
C PRO A 123 9.10 16.04 5.57
N GLU A 124 9.42 16.85 6.58
CA GLU A 124 10.31 16.52 7.70
C GLU A 124 9.63 15.57 8.71
N ALA A 125 8.30 15.57 8.75
CA ALA A 125 7.52 14.72 9.65
C ALA A 125 7.42 13.27 9.16
N VAL A 126 7.89 12.96 7.95
CA VAL A 126 7.86 11.60 7.37
C VAL A 126 9.23 11.17 6.85
N PRO A 127 9.60 9.88 6.95
CA PRO A 127 10.85 9.40 6.39
C PRO A 127 10.97 9.67 4.88
N THR A 128 12.16 10.06 4.39
CA THR A 128 12.41 10.26 2.95
C THR A 128 12.11 9.00 2.13
N SER A 129 12.36 7.81 2.68
CA SER A 129 12.04 6.54 2.04
C SER A 129 10.54 6.34 1.79
N TRP A 130 9.69 6.97 2.59
CA TRP A 130 8.23 6.89 2.48
C TRP A 130 7.70 7.78 1.37
N ARG A 131 8.26 8.99 1.25
CA ARG A 131 7.99 9.88 0.12
C ARG A 131 8.36 9.20 -1.20
N ARG A 132 9.53 8.56 -1.24
CA ARG A 132 9.96 7.77 -2.40
C ARG A 132 9.03 6.59 -2.69
N ALA A 133 8.66 5.81 -1.67
CA ALA A 133 7.72 4.70 -1.84
C ALA A 133 6.36 5.18 -2.38
N PHE A 134 5.89 6.36 -1.99
CA PHE A 134 4.68 6.95 -2.56
C PHE A 134 4.85 7.35 -4.04
N ALA A 135 5.98 7.92 -4.42
CA ALA A 135 6.25 8.30 -5.81
C ALA A 135 6.42 7.10 -6.75
N GLU A 136 7.10 6.05 -6.28
CA GLU A 136 7.57 4.95 -7.12
C GLU A 136 6.73 3.67 -6.95
N GLY A 137 5.91 3.61 -5.91
CA GLY A 137 5.31 2.37 -5.44
C GLY A 137 6.33 1.45 -4.75
N LEU A 138 5.91 0.22 -4.43
CA LEU A 138 6.78 -0.80 -3.81
C LEU A 138 7.50 -1.69 -4.84
N GLY A 139 7.57 -1.25 -6.09
CA GLY A 139 8.22 -1.95 -7.19
C GLY A 139 7.24 -2.68 -8.12
N PRO A 140 7.77 -3.56 -9.01
CA PRO A 140 7.00 -4.17 -10.08
C PRO A 140 5.77 -4.93 -9.58
N TYR A 141 4.68 -4.81 -10.33
CA TYR A 141 3.42 -5.54 -10.11
C TYR A 141 2.68 -5.21 -8.80
N HIS A 142 3.15 -4.24 -8.02
CA HIS A 142 2.41 -3.66 -6.89
C HIS A 142 1.53 -2.52 -7.38
N ARG A 143 0.20 -2.61 -7.24
CA ARG A 143 -0.74 -1.63 -7.84
C ARG A 143 -1.55 -0.79 -6.88
N PHE A 144 -1.29 -0.91 -5.59
CA PHE A 144 -2.00 -0.15 -4.57
C PHE A 144 -1.02 0.64 -3.72
N CYS A 145 -1.57 1.54 -2.91
CA CYS A 145 -0.79 2.49 -2.14
C CYS A 145 0.06 1.76 -1.08
N PRO A 146 1.35 2.13 -0.91
CA PRO A 146 2.20 1.58 0.14
C PRO A 146 1.61 1.74 1.55
N PHE A 147 0.86 2.80 1.81
CA PHE A 147 0.26 3.11 3.12
C PHE A 147 -1.15 2.55 3.31
N LEU A 148 -1.69 1.82 2.33
CA LEU A 148 -2.98 1.17 2.44
C LEU A 148 -2.91 0.06 3.50
N TRP A 149 -3.67 0.19 4.57
CA TRP A 149 -3.98 -0.89 5.50
C TRP A 149 -5.41 -1.38 5.27
N GLU A 150 -5.74 -2.55 5.78
CA GLU A 150 -7.08 -3.12 5.67
C GLU A 150 -7.64 -3.47 7.04
N MET A 151 -8.90 -3.17 7.29
CA MET A 151 -9.50 -3.44 8.59
C MET A 151 -9.91 -4.89 8.73
N ALA A 152 -9.15 -5.68 9.49
CA ALA A 152 -9.47 -7.05 9.87
C ALA A 152 -9.90 -7.95 8.69
N GLY A 153 -9.39 -7.70 7.48
CA GLY A 153 -9.78 -8.47 6.29
C GLY A 153 -11.14 -8.10 5.68
N SER A 154 -11.79 -7.02 6.13
CA SER A 154 -13.12 -6.60 5.65
C SER A 154 -13.13 -6.01 4.22
N GLY A 155 -11.97 -5.86 3.59
CA GLY A 155 -11.83 -5.12 2.34
C GLY A 155 -11.93 -3.60 2.48
N ARG A 156 -12.26 -3.06 3.67
CA ARG A 156 -12.23 -1.61 3.94
C ARG A 156 -10.79 -1.15 4.12
N SER A 157 -10.41 -0.11 3.37
CA SER A 157 -9.07 0.47 3.44
C SER A 157 -8.93 1.39 4.64
N VAL A 158 -7.73 1.55 5.15
CA VAL A 158 -7.41 2.63 6.09
C VAL A 158 -6.03 3.18 5.75
N CYS A 159 -5.89 4.51 5.75
CA CYS A 159 -4.60 5.13 5.48
C CYS A 159 -3.73 5.13 6.75
N ALA A 160 -2.62 4.39 6.71
CA ALA A 160 -1.71 4.27 7.86
C ALA A 160 -1.05 5.59 8.28
N ILE A 161 -1.00 6.56 7.35
CA ILE A 161 -0.41 7.89 7.53
C ILE A 161 -1.43 8.99 7.28
N HIS A 162 -2.72 8.77 7.56
CA HIS A 162 -3.80 9.68 7.16
C HIS A 162 -3.53 11.15 7.54
N GLU A 163 -2.96 11.40 8.72
CA GLU A 163 -2.59 12.73 9.21
C GLU A 163 -1.46 13.38 8.40
N TRP A 164 -0.54 12.57 7.88
CA TRP A 164 0.59 12.98 7.04
C TRP A 164 0.35 12.69 5.56
N ARG A 165 -0.91 12.50 5.13
CA ARG A 165 -1.18 12.09 3.74
C ARG A 165 -0.60 13.11 2.74
N PRO A 166 -0.07 12.64 1.61
CA PRO A 166 0.46 13.50 0.54
C PRO A 166 -0.53 14.58 0.11
N VAL A 167 -0.02 15.71 -0.38
CA VAL A 167 -0.81 16.82 -0.94
C VAL A 167 -1.73 16.30 -2.04
N ALA A 168 -1.25 15.42 -2.91
CA ALA A 168 -2.09 14.79 -3.93
C ALA A 168 -3.30 14.05 -3.33
N CYS A 169 -3.16 13.40 -2.17
CA CYS A 169 -4.28 12.75 -1.49
C CYS A 169 -5.19 13.73 -0.73
N ARG A 170 -4.81 15.00 -0.58
CA ARG A 170 -5.65 16.06 0.02
C ARG A 170 -6.39 16.84 -1.04
N ALA A 171 -5.69 17.10 -2.14
CA ALA A 171 -6.16 17.78 -3.33
C ALA A 171 -7.07 16.89 -4.18
N PHE A 172 -6.97 15.56 -4.02
CA PHE A 172 -7.92 14.64 -4.64
C PHE A 172 -9.33 15.05 -4.24
N GLU A 173 -10.11 15.53 -5.20
CA GLU A 173 -11.38 16.17 -4.93
C GLU A 173 -12.46 15.12 -4.61
N GLN A 174 -13.53 15.59 -3.97
CA GLN A 174 -14.62 14.70 -3.54
C GLN A 174 -15.30 14.03 -4.75
N ASP A 175 -15.35 14.71 -5.89
CA ASP A 175 -16.06 14.24 -7.07
C ASP A 175 -15.29 13.15 -7.80
N GLU A 176 -13.96 13.21 -7.88
CA GLU A 176 -13.11 12.12 -8.35
C GLU A 176 -13.21 10.93 -7.42
N CYS A 177 -13.32 11.16 -6.10
CA CYS A 177 -13.52 10.09 -5.14
C CYS A 177 -14.86 9.38 -5.37
N ARG A 178 -15.95 10.14 -5.53
CA ARG A 178 -17.26 9.59 -5.87
C ARG A 178 -17.26 8.88 -7.21
N TRP A 179 -16.61 9.46 -8.23
CA TRP A 179 -16.50 8.85 -9.54
C TRP A 179 -15.78 7.49 -9.47
N LEU A 180 -14.65 7.41 -8.76
CA LEU A 180 -13.95 6.14 -8.52
C LEU A 180 -14.82 5.12 -7.78
N GLN A 181 -15.59 5.54 -6.78
CA GLN A 181 -16.49 4.65 -6.05
C GLN A 181 -17.58 4.10 -6.98
N ASN A 182 -18.18 4.97 -7.80
CA ASN A 182 -19.25 4.62 -8.72
C ASN A 182 -18.77 3.74 -9.88
N ASP A 183 -17.59 4.01 -10.46
CA ASP A 183 -17.01 3.16 -11.51
C ASP A 183 -16.73 1.75 -10.99
N ARG A 184 -16.32 1.61 -9.73
CA ARG A 184 -16.11 0.30 -9.09
C ARG A 184 -17.43 -0.41 -8.80
N ALA A 185 -18.44 0.30 -8.33
CA ALA A 185 -19.78 -0.26 -8.16
C ALA A 185 -20.35 -0.72 -9.51
N GLY A 186 -20.14 0.08 -10.57
CA GLY A 186 -20.51 -0.23 -11.95
C GLY A 186 -19.75 -1.43 -12.50
N ALA A 187 -18.43 -1.51 -12.30
CA ALA A 187 -17.58 -2.64 -12.68
C ALA A 187 -17.94 -3.93 -11.93
N ALA A 188 -18.32 -3.84 -10.66
CA ALA A 188 -18.81 -4.98 -9.88
C ALA A 188 -20.19 -5.43 -10.37
N ALA A 189 -21.09 -4.50 -10.71
CA ALA A 189 -22.40 -4.80 -11.30
C ALA A 189 -22.29 -5.36 -12.73
N THR A 190 -21.25 -4.96 -13.46
CA THR A 190 -20.95 -5.43 -14.83
C THR A 190 -19.92 -6.55 -14.87
N ALA A 191 -19.55 -7.16 -13.74
CA ALA A 191 -18.57 -8.24 -13.63
C ALA A 191 -18.95 -9.58 -14.33
N GLY A 192 -19.83 -9.52 -15.33
CA GLY A 192 -19.87 -10.44 -16.48
C GLY A 192 -19.05 -9.97 -17.70
N ARG A 193 -18.45 -8.76 -17.71
CA ARG A 193 -17.59 -8.23 -18.79
C ARG A 193 -16.41 -7.41 -18.22
N ASN A 194 -15.21 -7.73 -18.70
CA ASN A 194 -13.90 -7.35 -18.18
C ASN A 194 -13.56 -5.83 -18.34
N PRO A 195 -13.32 -5.04 -17.26
CA PRO A 195 -13.07 -3.59 -17.36
C PRO A 195 -11.58 -3.17 -17.25
N SER A 196 -10.62 -4.07 -17.50
CA SER A 196 -9.20 -3.87 -17.10
C SER A 196 -8.33 -2.93 -17.95
N SER A 197 -8.84 -2.22 -18.97
CA SER A 197 -8.00 -1.42 -19.89
C SER A 197 -7.87 0.08 -19.57
N ARG A 198 -8.69 0.66 -18.68
CA ARG A 198 -8.79 2.14 -18.59
C ARG A 198 -7.80 2.83 -17.63
N TRP A 199 -7.25 2.12 -16.64
CA TRP A 199 -6.40 2.72 -15.59
C TRP A 199 -4.94 2.96 -16.00
N LEU A 200 -4.49 2.45 -17.14
CA LEU A 200 -3.10 2.59 -17.62
C LEU A 200 -2.78 3.96 -18.24
N GLN A 201 -3.74 4.89 -18.33
CA GLN A 201 -3.55 6.17 -19.03
C GLN A 201 -3.05 7.33 -18.15
N PHE A 202 -3.22 7.29 -16.83
CA PHE A 202 -2.82 8.40 -15.95
C PHE A 202 -1.32 8.45 -15.59
N GLY A 203 -0.52 7.46 -16.04
CA GLY A 203 0.93 7.39 -15.79
C GLY A 203 1.84 7.82 -16.94
N ARG A 204 1.31 8.20 -18.11
CA ARG A 204 2.15 8.65 -19.24
C ARG A 204 2.50 10.13 -19.06
N ARG A 205 3.72 10.40 -18.61
CA ARG A 205 4.34 11.73 -18.77
C ARG A 205 4.26 12.15 -20.24
N PRO A 206 3.88 13.39 -20.57
CA PRO A 206 4.05 13.90 -21.92
C PRO A 206 5.54 13.83 -22.28
N ARG A 207 5.88 13.15 -23.38
CA ARG A 207 7.18 13.29 -24.02
C ARG A 207 7.32 14.77 -24.38
N ARG A 208 8.20 15.49 -23.69
CA ARG A 208 8.65 16.81 -24.14
C ARG A 208 9.37 16.58 -25.47
N GLY A 209 8.79 17.09 -26.55
CA GLY A 209 9.48 17.23 -27.82
C GLY A 209 10.60 18.25 -27.68
N ARG A 210 11.81 17.82 -28.04
CA ARG A 210 12.84 18.62 -28.69
C ARG A 210 13.57 17.69 -29.65
#